data_AF-A0A441TTA4-F1
#
_entry.id   AF-A0A441TTA4-F1
#
_cell.length_a   1.000
_cell.length_b   1.000
_cell.length_c   1.000
_cell.angle_alpha   90.00
_cell.angle_beta   90.00
_cell.angle_gamma   90.00
#
_symmetry.space_group_name_H-M   'P 1'
#
loop_
_entity.id
_entity.type
_entity.pdbx_description
1 polymer ?
#
loop_
_entity_poly.entity_id
_entity_poly.type
_entity_poly.pdbx_seq_one_letter_code
_entity_poly.pdbx_strand_id
1 'polypeptide(L)'
;GSDYRSISVFQPSVVDASKTGAPVFMVLETTTGQLVNIEINNNAAYGYDVRGELVGEKGSVFLNGPIHARYNLSMQSLERYATDWRPRFAEAYRLQNRAFLEFVRSG
;
A
#
# COMPACT_ATOMS: atom_id res chain seq x y z
N GLY A 1 -13.35 -0.90 17.20
CA GLY A 1 -11.95 -1.28 17.44
C GLY A 1 -11.32 -1.59 16.10
N SER A 2 -10.03 -1.36 15.91
CA SER A 2 -9.33 -1.72 14.66
C SER A 2 -8.95 -3.20 14.60
N ASP A 3 -9.33 -3.99 15.61
CA ASP A 3 -9.02 -5.41 15.68
C ASP A 3 -9.76 -6.20 14.59
N TYR A 4 -9.11 -7.22 14.06
CA TYR A 4 -9.63 -8.07 12.99
C TYR A 4 -10.33 -9.30 13.57
N ARG A 5 -11.52 -9.61 13.04
CA ARG A 5 -12.33 -10.78 13.38
C ARG A 5 -12.03 -11.96 12.44
N SER A 6 -11.90 -11.70 11.14
CA SER A 6 -11.75 -12.75 10.14
C SER A 6 -10.93 -12.25 8.95
N ILE A 7 -10.35 -13.20 8.21
CA ILE A 7 -9.69 -12.96 6.93
C ILE A 7 -10.13 -14.04 5.94
N SER A 8 -10.52 -13.61 4.75
CA SER A 8 -10.76 -14.46 3.59
C SER A 8 -9.71 -14.16 2.53
N VAL A 9 -9.11 -15.20 1.94
CA VAL A 9 -8.04 -15.07 0.94
C VAL A 9 -8.47 -15.75 -0.36
N PHE A 10 -8.33 -15.03 -1.46
CA PHE A 10 -8.68 -15.45 -2.80
C PHE A 10 -7.47 -15.34 -3.70
N GLN A 11 -7.25 -16.35 -4.53
CA GLN A 11 -6.18 -16.36 -5.53
C GLN A 11 -6.79 -16.55 -6.92
N PRO A 12 -6.39 -15.77 -7.93
CA PRO A 12 -6.90 -15.95 -9.29
C PRO A 12 -6.52 -17.33 -9.86
N SER A 13 -7.47 -18.00 -10.50
CA SER A 13 -7.31 -19.36 -11.04
C SER A 13 -6.32 -19.47 -12.20
N VAL A 14 -5.99 -18.35 -12.86
CA VAL A 14 -5.11 -18.27 -14.03
C VAL A 14 -3.63 -18.16 -13.61
N VAL A 15 -3.34 -17.99 -12.32
CA VAL A 15 -1.98 -17.82 -11.81
C VAL A 15 -1.39 -19.17 -11.44
N ASP A 16 -0.18 -19.43 -11.93
CA ASP A 16 0.62 -20.59 -11.51
C ASP A 16 0.92 -20.50 -10.01
N ALA A 17 0.18 -21.28 -9.22
CA ALA A 17 0.29 -21.30 -7.76
C ALA A 17 1.62 -21.85 -7.25
N SER A 18 2.44 -22.47 -8.11
CA SER A 18 3.79 -22.90 -7.76
C SER A 18 4.80 -21.74 -7.76
N LYS A 19 4.46 -20.61 -8.38
CA LYS A 19 5.32 -19.42 -8.40
C LYS A 19 5.09 -18.55 -7.17
N THR A 20 6.19 -18.24 -6.47
CA THR A 20 6.17 -17.26 -5.38
C THR A 20 5.75 -15.89 -5.89
N GLY A 21 4.92 -15.19 -5.12
CA GLY A 21 4.44 -13.85 -5.48
C GLY A 21 3.24 -13.84 -6.43
N ALA A 22 2.54 -14.97 -6.57
CA ALA A 22 1.21 -15.00 -7.17
C ALA A 22 0.30 -13.92 -6.54
N PRO A 23 -0.50 -13.18 -7.35
CA PRO A 23 -1.40 -12.19 -6.81
C PRO A 23 -2.44 -12.81 -5.87
N VAL A 24 -2.76 -12.09 -4.79
CA VAL A 24 -3.81 -12.47 -3.86
C VAL A 24 -4.74 -11.29 -3.60
N PHE A 25 -6.02 -11.61 -3.39
CA PHE A 25 -7.04 -10.68 -2.92
C PHE A 25 -7.48 -11.13 -1.53
N MET A 26 -7.47 -10.22 -0.57
CA MET A 26 -7.85 -10.52 0.80
C MET A 26 -8.97 -9.60 1.26
N VAL A 27 -9.93 -10.16 1.99
CA VAL A 27 -11.00 -9.42 2.65
C VAL A 27 -10.88 -9.65 4.15
N LEU A 28 -10.64 -8.58 4.90
CA LEU A 28 -10.59 -8.60 6.35
C LEU A 28 -11.87 -7.97 6.90
N GLU A 29 -12.46 -8.60 7.91
CA GLU A 29 -13.57 -8.04 8.69
C GLU A 29 -13.04 -7.61 10.05
N THR A 30 -13.32 -6.38 10.45
CA THR A 30 -12.99 -5.89 11.81
C THR A 30 -14.03 -6.34 12.83
N THR A 31 -13.70 -6.30 14.12
CA THR A 31 -14.67 -6.59 15.20
C THR A 31 -15.84 -5.62 15.25
N THR A 32 -15.74 -4.46 14.59
CA THR A 32 -16.81 -3.47 14.45
C THR A 32 -17.49 -3.49 13.08
N GLY A 33 -17.24 -4.51 12.26
CA GLY A 33 -17.97 -4.76 11.01
C GLY A 33 -17.49 -3.94 9.81
N GLN A 34 -16.41 -3.16 9.93
CA GLN A 34 -15.75 -2.58 8.76
C GLN A 34 -15.05 -3.66 7.93
N LEU A 35 -15.05 -3.48 6.61
CA LEU A 35 -14.37 -4.34 5.65
C LEU A 35 -13.10 -3.67 5.12
N VAL A 36 -12.04 -4.45 4.95
CA VAL A 36 -10.78 -4.02 4.33
C VAL A 36 -10.46 -4.96 3.19
N ASN A 37 -10.41 -4.42 1.98
CA ASN A 37 -10.02 -5.15 0.77
C ASN A 37 -8.55 -4.88 0.46
N ILE A 38 -7.76 -5.93 0.26
CA ILE A 38 -6.32 -5.83 0.01
C ILE A 38 -5.97 -6.63 -1.23
N GLU A 39 -5.39 -5.95 -2.22
CA GLU A 39 -4.80 -6.56 -3.41
C GLU A 39 -3.28 -6.55 -3.27
N ILE A 40 -2.66 -7.72 -3.43
CA ILE A 40 -1.20 -7.86 -3.42
C ILE A 40 -0.77 -8.50 -4.73
N ASN A 41 0.13 -7.85 -5.46
CA ASN A 41 0.79 -8.41 -6.63
C ASN A 41 2.30 -8.14 -6.57
N ASN A 42 3.06 -9.12 -6.09
CA ASN A 42 4.50 -8.99 -5.89
C ASN A 42 5.29 -9.01 -7.21
N ASN A 43 4.69 -9.52 -8.29
CA ASN A 43 5.31 -9.64 -9.61
C ASN A 43 4.76 -8.59 -10.60
N ALA A 44 4.26 -7.47 -10.09
CA ALA A 44 3.79 -6.36 -10.91
C ALA A 44 4.95 -5.77 -11.73
N ALA A 45 4.89 -5.94 -13.06
CA ALA A 45 5.98 -5.54 -13.96
C ALA A 45 6.14 -4.02 -14.12
N TYR A 46 5.18 -3.22 -13.66
CA TYR A 46 5.19 -1.76 -13.83
C TYR A 46 5.94 -1.01 -12.72
N GLY A 47 6.33 -1.68 -11.63
CA GLY A 47 7.08 -1.11 -10.52
C GLY A 47 6.42 -1.32 -9.15
N TYR A 48 6.92 -0.60 -8.15
CA TYR A 48 6.41 -0.62 -6.78
C TYR A 48 5.36 0.46 -6.57
N ASP A 49 4.19 0.05 -6.09
CA ASP A 49 3.05 0.94 -5.85
C ASP A 49 2.28 0.52 -4.60
N VAL A 50 1.76 1.51 -3.87
CA VAL A 50 0.93 1.33 -2.67
C VAL A 50 -0.19 2.35 -2.73
N ARG A 51 -1.41 1.83 -2.79
CA ARG A 51 -2.65 2.60 -2.84
C ARG A 51 -3.50 2.28 -1.63
N GLY A 52 -4.37 3.20 -1.27
CA GLY A 52 -5.36 3.00 -0.23
C GLY A 52 -6.47 4.02 -0.37
N GLU A 53 -7.69 3.58 -0.10
CA GLU A 53 -8.85 4.46 0.00
C GLU A 53 -9.61 4.09 1.26
N LEU A 54 -9.97 5.09 2.06
CA LEU A 54 -10.94 4.94 3.13
C LEU A 54 -12.27 5.50 2.64
N VAL A 55 -13.26 4.63 2.47
CA VAL A 55 -14.62 5.01 2.05
C VAL A 55 -15.54 5.04 3.27
N GLY A 56 -16.20 6.17 3.48
CA GLY A 56 -17.23 6.36 4.51
C GLY A 56 -18.55 6.81 3.92
N GLU A 57 -19.57 6.93 4.77
CA GLU A 57 -20.95 7.24 4.35
C GLU A 57 -21.10 8.59 3.63
N LYS A 58 -20.23 9.56 3.95
CA LYS A 58 -20.32 10.95 3.46
C LYS A 58 -19.20 11.35 2.50
N GLY A 59 -18.32 10.42 2.15
CA GLY A 59 -17.18 10.68 1.29
C GLY A 59 -16.05 9.69 1.48
N SER A 60 -14.97 9.88 0.74
CA SER A 60 -13.77 9.04 0.82
C SER A 60 -12.48 9.85 0.87
N VAL A 61 -11.42 9.20 1.35
CA VAL A 61 -10.07 9.75 1.39
C VAL A 61 -9.13 8.78 0.69
N PHE A 62 -8.43 9.27 -0.34
CA PHE A 62 -7.42 8.50 -1.06
C PHE A 62 -6.01 8.82 -0.55
N LEU A 63 -5.20 7.78 -0.41
CA LEU A 63 -3.78 7.89 -0.18
C LEU A 63 -3.09 8.33 -1.48
N ASN A 64 -2.62 9.57 -1.51
CA ASN A 64 -1.78 10.04 -2.62
C ASN A 64 -0.39 9.41 -2.55
N GLY A 65 0.07 8.88 -3.68
CA GLY A 65 1.46 8.47 -3.84
C GLY A 65 2.41 9.68 -3.75
N PRO A 66 3.65 9.51 -3.27
CA PRO A 66 4.60 10.60 -3.23
C PRO A 66 5.03 10.97 -4.65
N ILE A 67 4.59 12.12 -5.15
CA ILE A 67 4.95 12.63 -6.48
C ILE A 67 6.33 13.29 -6.38
N HIS A 68 7.35 12.61 -6.91
CA HIS A 68 8.73 13.13 -6.85
C HIS A 68 9.04 14.09 -8.00
N ALA A 69 8.51 13.80 -9.21
CA ALA A 69 8.61 14.67 -10.37
C ALA A 69 7.51 14.32 -11.39
N ARG A 70 6.94 15.34 -12.02
CA ARG A 70 6.09 15.22 -13.21
C ARG A 70 6.89 15.62 -14.44
N TYR A 71 6.87 14.76 -15.46
CA TYR A 71 7.60 14.96 -16.70
C TYR A 71 6.66 15.46 -17.80
N ASN A 72 6.96 16.63 -18.37
CA ASN A 72 6.23 17.20 -19.51
C ASN A 72 7.14 17.19 -20.76
N LEU A 73 6.99 16.18 -21.61
CA LEU A 73 7.75 16.04 -22.85
C LEU A 73 6.87 15.36 -23.92
N SER A 74 7.18 15.58 -25.19
CA SER A 74 6.48 14.91 -26.30
C SER A 74 4.96 15.03 -26.26
N MET A 75 4.43 16.20 -25.84
CA MET A 75 3.00 16.45 -25.65
C MET A 75 2.30 15.51 -24.66
N GLN A 76 3.04 14.96 -23.70
CA GLN A 76 2.53 14.07 -22.65
C GLN A 76 2.94 14.57 -21.26
N SER A 77 2.12 14.23 -20.25
CA SER A 77 2.44 14.39 -18.83
C SER A 77 2.53 13.01 -18.19
N LEU A 78 3.69 12.64 -17.64
CA LEU A 78 3.93 11.33 -17.04
C LEU A 78 4.56 11.42 -15.64
N GLU A 79 4.28 10.40 -14.84
CA GLU A 79 4.91 10.12 -13.55
C GLU A 79 5.54 8.73 -13.61
N ARG A 80 6.61 8.50 -12.84
CA ARG A 80 7.36 7.22 -12.85
C ARG A 80 7.07 6.44 -11.57
N TYR A 81 6.83 5.14 -11.71
CA TYR A 81 6.85 4.22 -10.57
C TYR A 81 8.27 3.99 -10.08
N ALA A 82 8.41 3.77 -8.78
CA ALA A 82 9.68 3.34 -8.20
C ALA A 82 9.99 1.90 -8.61
N THR A 83 11.27 1.56 -8.76
CA THR A 83 11.70 0.18 -9.03
C THR A 83 11.53 -0.73 -7.82
N ASP A 84 11.52 -0.17 -6.61
CA ASP A 84 11.34 -0.89 -5.36
C ASP A 84 10.74 0.01 -4.27
N TRP A 85 10.54 -0.55 -3.08
CA TRP A 85 9.87 0.07 -1.94
C TRP A 85 10.68 1.14 -1.21
N ARG A 86 12.01 1.15 -1.36
CA ARG A 86 12.91 1.99 -0.56
C ARG A 86 12.62 3.47 -0.75
N PRO A 87 12.56 4.04 -1.97
CA PRO A 87 12.25 5.46 -2.14
C PRO A 87 10.85 5.82 -1.65
N ARG A 88 9.89 4.88 -1.70
CA ARG A 88 8.50 5.11 -1.26
C ARG A 88 8.35 5.37 0.24
N PHE A 89 9.21 4.76 1.07
CA PHE A 89 9.11 4.82 2.54
C PHE A 89 10.37 5.35 3.23
N ALA A 90 11.39 5.78 2.49
CA ALA A 90 12.66 6.24 3.06
C ALA A 90 12.50 7.33 4.13
N GLU A 91 11.56 8.25 3.93
CA GLU A 91 11.27 9.33 4.89
C GLU A 91 10.58 8.77 6.15
N ALA A 92 9.56 7.92 5.98
CA ALA A 92 8.85 7.26 7.08
C ALA A 92 9.80 6.47 7.99
N TYR A 93 10.77 5.74 7.45
CA TYR A 93 11.78 5.03 8.26
C TYR A 93 12.67 5.99 9.06
N ARG A 94 13.03 7.15 8.50
CA ARG A 94 13.81 8.17 9.23
C ARG A 94 12.99 8.80 10.34
N LEU A 95 11.73 9.13 10.09
CA LEU A 95 10.80 9.66 11.10
C LEU A 95 10.59 8.66 12.23
N GLN A 96 10.34 7.39 11.90
CA GLN A 96 10.15 6.34 12.89
C GLN A 96 11.38 6.20 13.80
N ASN A 97 12.58 6.16 13.23
CA ASN A 97 13.82 6.07 14.01
C ASN A 97 14.05 7.32 14.87
N ARG A 98 13.76 8.51 14.35
CA ARG A 98 13.87 9.75 15.12
C ARG A 98 12.89 9.77 16.29
N ALA A 99 11.62 9.42 16.05
CA ALA A 99 10.60 9.35 17.09
C ALA A 99 10.98 8.33 18.18
N PHE A 100 11.56 7.19 17.79
CA PHE A 100 12.08 6.21 18.75
C PHE A 100 13.21 6.79 19.62
N LEU A 101 14.18 7.48 19.02
CA LEU A 101 15.27 8.12 19.76
C LEU A 101 14.77 9.24 20.68
N GLU A 102 13.76 9.99 20.26
CA GLU A 102 13.11 11.02 21.08
C GLU A 102 12.43 10.38 22.29
N PHE A 103 11.61 9.34 22.09
CA PHE A 103 10.97 8.58 23.17
C PHE A 103 11.98 8.03 24.19
N VAL A 104 13.07 7.41 23.72
CA VAL A 104 14.13 6.89 24.62
C VAL A 104 14.76 8.00 25.47
N ARG A 105 14.78 9.25 24.98
CA ARG A 105 15.34 10.41 25.70
C ARG A 105 14.31 11.09 26.61
N SER A 106 13.04 11.13 26.24
CA SER A 106 11.99 11.82 26.99
C SER A 106 11.27 10.96 28.01
N GLY A 107 11.32 9.63 27.86
CA GLY A 107 10.30 8.74 28.42
C GLY A 107 8.98 8.84 27.64
#